data_AF-A0A9Q0JV28-F1
#
_entry.id   AF-A0A9Q0JV28-F1
#
_cell.length_a   1.000
_cell.length_b   1.000
_cell.length_c   1.000
_cell.angle_alpha   90.00
_cell.angle_beta   90.00
_cell.angle_gamma   90.00
#
_symmetry.space_group_name_H-M   'P 1'
#
loop_
_entity.id
_entity.type
_entity.pdbx_description
1 polymer ?
#
loop_
_entity_poly.entity_id
_entity_poly.type
_entity_poly.pdbx_seq_one_letter_code
_entity_poly.pdbx_strand_id
1 'polypeptide(L)'
;MFSVLSISGKPLSNLFSTIFLVYGNKASLSYASMGELRMEELPLPALFEQGRKVHNLASESGVDQDTLRKGCEALQQCEEMISKLGLFSANETKEDISTTNLKYLLVPFYQGELTEKVAHEDRIQVLKISQAKLKEFISFCEAMELVPEEELQISAQEGPSSLADRRAKKIARFKRQKAAESKLQEIKERRERRGRSSKAAALSTPIEAGEEDEVDDDGEEEREAWLITISLGLCKAFDLLEMLKKEEEMLSAVKEKQSQEGDKEFAYDVLDERTKRVEAWHRDAAIRAPFIKPAEPITCATFAQDVIEGRAKVSQTHDHKHQPLLFGPASLVGGRLTSERERMAAQVFQPGHRLPTMSIEEAGLREMEIMNKWQERNAMLLEEANSSWHQEGQKFGPSKQEEDDDDDDAAVEKARAWDDWKDDHPRGAGNKKLTPCG
;
A
#
# COMPACT_ATOMS: atom_id res chain seq x y z
N MET A 1 -28.16 40.64 -29.65
CA MET A 1 -29.09 39.60 -29.17
C MET A 1 -28.35 38.83 -28.08
N PHE A 2 -28.88 38.88 -26.85
CA PHE A 2 -28.41 38.09 -25.73
C PHE A 2 -28.67 36.60 -25.99
N SER A 3 -27.74 35.73 -25.60
CA SER A 3 -28.05 34.35 -25.27
C SER A 3 -27.20 33.93 -24.08
N VAL A 4 -27.89 33.85 -22.96
CA VAL A 4 -27.44 33.35 -21.66
C VAL A 4 -27.52 31.84 -21.71
N LEU A 5 -26.41 31.14 -21.44
CA LEU A 5 -26.40 29.71 -21.15
C LEU A 5 -25.94 29.50 -19.71
N SER A 6 -26.94 29.24 -18.88
CA SER A 6 -26.87 28.79 -17.50
C SER A 6 -26.23 27.41 -17.44
N ILE A 7 -25.21 27.22 -16.61
CA ILE A 7 -24.71 25.90 -16.23
C ILE A 7 -24.92 25.74 -14.73
N SER A 8 -25.94 24.95 -14.41
CA SER A 8 -26.25 24.40 -13.10
C SER A 8 -25.19 23.38 -12.66
N GLY A 9 -24.91 23.37 -11.36
CA GLY A 9 -23.71 22.75 -10.78
C GLY A 9 -23.67 21.23 -10.65
N LYS A 10 -22.44 20.76 -10.43
CA LYS A 10 -21.97 19.52 -9.77
C LYS A 10 -20.43 19.61 -9.59
N PRO A 11 -19.81 18.80 -8.72
CA PRO A 11 -18.90 19.29 -7.68
C PRO A 11 -17.43 19.45 -8.09
N LEU A 12 -16.73 20.32 -7.34
CA LEU A 12 -15.30 20.60 -7.35
C LEU A 12 -14.46 19.37 -6.95
N SER A 13 -14.21 18.46 -7.87
CA SER A 13 -13.17 17.44 -7.74
C SER A 13 -12.80 16.90 -9.11
N ASN A 14 -12.06 17.68 -9.90
CA ASN A 14 -11.21 17.25 -11.03
C ASN A 14 -10.75 18.47 -11.85
N LEU A 15 -10.02 19.40 -11.22
CA LEU A 15 -9.47 20.59 -11.90
C LEU A 15 -7.98 20.79 -11.63
N PHE A 16 -7.26 19.72 -11.27
CA PHE A 16 -5.83 19.77 -10.97
C PHE A 16 -4.90 19.17 -12.05
N SER A 17 -5.40 18.84 -13.24
CA SER A 17 -4.55 18.23 -14.29
C SER A 17 -4.49 18.97 -15.63
N THR A 18 -5.19 20.11 -15.80
CA THR A 18 -5.32 20.73 -17.14
C THR A 18 -4.97 22.22 -17.19
N ILE A 19 -4.01 22.69 -16.37
CA ILE A 19 -3.42 24.03 -16.53
C ILE A 19 -1.89 23.91 -16.49
N PHE A 20 -1.34 23.20 -17.48
CA PHE A 20 0.08 23.28 -17.83
C PHE A 20 0.21 23.32 -19.36
N LEU A 21 -0.47 24.27 -20.00
CA LEU A 21 -0.41 24.42 -21.46
C LEU A 21 -0.63 25.87 -21.94
N VAL A 22 -0.18 26.87 -21.17
CA VAL A 22 -0.34 28.28 -21.57
C VAL A 22 0.95 29.07 -21.33
N TYR A 23 1.81 28.98 -22.36
CA TYR A 23 2.94 29.85 -22.73
C TYR A 23 4.29 29.69 -22.04
N GLY A 24 5.13 28.90 -22.70
CA GLY A 24 6.58 28.99 -22.76
C GLY A 24 7.11 28.29 -24.02
N ASN A 25 6.43 28.46 -25.17
CA ASN A 25 6.84 27.85 -26.44
C ASN A 25 6.65 28.85 -27.58
N LYS A 26 7.71 29.61 -27.87
CA LYS A 26 7.96 30.20 -29.19
C LYS A 26 9.39 29.82 -29.60
N ALA A 27 9.54 28.52 -29.87
CA ALA A 27 10.51 28.01 -30.82
C ALA A 27 9.81 26.93 -31.64
N SER A 28 8.78 27.32 -32.39
CA SER A 28 8.20 26.50 -33.44
C SER A 28 9.14 26.51 -34.65
N LEU A 29 10.29 25.84 -34.51
CA LEU A 29 10.91 25.19 -35.66
C LEU A 29 10.21 23.85 -35.83
N SER A 30 9.85 23.54 -37.07
CA SER A 30 9.21 22.29 -37.44
C SER A 30 10.13 21.10 -37.12
N TYR A 31 9.89 20.42 -36.01
CA TYR A 31 10.46 19.10 -35.73
C TYR A 31 9.51 18.02 -36.25
N ALA A 32 9.27 18.06 -37.56
CA ALA A 32 8.83 16.88 -38.30
C ALA A 32 10.12 16.25 -38.87
N SER A 33 10.49 15.08 -38.33
CA SER A 33 11.69 14.31 -38.69
C SER A 33 13.03 14.95 -38.30
N MET A 34 13.38 14.93 -37.01
CA MET A 34 14.78 14.78 -36.63
C MET A 34 14.94 13.34 -36.12
N GLY A 35 15.86 12.59 -36.73
CA GLY A 35 16.23 11.26 -36.26
C GLY A 35 16.61 11.31 -34.80
N GLU A 36 16.53 10.17 -34.11
CA GLU A 36 17.07 10.01 -32.76
C GLU A 36 18.53 10.49 -32.75
N LEU A 37 18.76 11.73 -32.30
CA LEU A 37 20.10 12.24 -32.08
C LEU A 37 20.73 11.33 -31.04
N ARG A 38 21.90 10.79 -31.38
CA ARG A 38 22.64 9.93 -30.46
C ARG A 38 22.95 10.75 -29.21
N MET A 39 22.88 10.12 -28.04
CA MET A 39 23.10 10.82 -26.76
C MET A 39 24.45 11.56 -26.75
N GLU A 40 25.43 11.02 -27.47
CA GLU A 40 26.77 11.57 -27.72
C GLU A 40 26.80 12.96 -28.38
N GLU A 41 25.70 13.41 -28.99
CA GLU A 41 25.59 14.70 -29.69
C GLU A 41 24.85 15.76 -28.86
N LEU A 42 24.32 15.40 -27.68
CA LEU A 42 23.56 16.32 -26.85
C LEU A 42 24.46 17.24 -26.01
N PRO A 43 24.10 18.53 -25.84
CA PRO A 43 24.88 19.43 -25.01
C PRO A 43 24.71 19.10 -23.52
N LEU A 44 25.74 19.42 -22.70
CA LEU A 44 25.77 19.11 -21.26
C LEU A 44 24.48 19.52 -20.49
N PRO A 45 23.91 20.73 -20.69
CA PRO A 45 22.67 21.09 -20.01
C PRO A 45 21.47 20.21 -20.40
N ALA A 46 21.42 19.74 -21.65
CA ALA A 46 20.33 18.89 -22.13
C ALA A 46 20.43 17.47 -21.56
N LEU A 47 21.64 16.91 -21.54
CA LEU A 47 21.91 15.61 -20.91
C LEU A 47 21.55 15.64 -19.41
N PHE A 48 21.93 16.71 -18.71
CA PHE A 48 21.64 16.86 -17.29
C PHE A 48 20.13 16.91 -17.04
N GLU A 49 19.40 17.74 -17.81
CA GLU A 49 17.94 17.84 -17.68
C GLU A 49 17.22 16.54 -18.06
N GLN A 50 17.72 15.78 -19.04
CA GLN A 50 17.19 14.47 -19.37
C GLN A 50 17.36 13.48 -18.21
N GLY A 51 18.57 13.36 -17.66
CA GLY A 51 18.84 12.49 -16.51
C GLY A 51 18.03 12.89 -15.28
N ARG A 52 17.96 14.19 -14.98
CA ARG A 52 17.18 14.74 -13.86
C ARG A 52 15.68 14.49 -14.01
N LYS A 53 15.12 14.59 -15.21
CA LYS A 53 13.70 14.28 -15.47
C LYS A 53 13.40 12.81 -15.17
N VAL A 54 14.25 11.89 -15.65
CA VAL A 54 14.10 10.46 -15.35
C VAL A 54 14.19 10.20 -13.85
N HIS A 55 15.14 10.84 -13.17
CA HIS A 55 15.31 10.77 -11.72
C HIS A 55 14.06 11.22 -10.94
N ASN A 56 13.46 12.36 -11.31
CA ASN A 56 12.24 12.86 -10.68
C ASN A 56 11.08 11.87 -10.89
N LEU A 57 10.87 11.41 -12.12
CA LEU A 57 9.83 10.42 -12.44
C LEU A 57 10.01 9.13 -11.64
N ALA A 58 11.24 8.63 -11.56
CA ALA A 58 11.57 7.42 -10.82
C ALA A 58 11.36 7.58 -9.30
N SER A 59 11.38 8.81 -8.80
CA SER A 59 11.17 9.11 -7.38
C SER A 59 9.69 9.31 -7.03
N GLU A 60 8.86 9.78 -7.97
CA GLU A 60 7.44 10.08 -7.73
C GLU A 60 6.49 8.94 -8.08
N SER A 61 6.68 8.27 -9.21
CA SER A 61 5.67 7.36 -9.78
C SER A 61 6.21 6.02 -10.31
N GLY A 62 7.53 5.80 -10.22
CA GLY A 62 8.19 4.62 -10.78
C GLY A 62 8.36 4.75 -12.30
N VAL A 63 9.41 4.13 -12.83
CA VAL A 63 9.82 4.24 -14.24
C VAL A 63 10.20 2.86 -14.77
N ASP A 64 9.96 2.60 -16.05
CA ASP A 64 10.36 1.36 -16.71
C ASP A 64 11.90 1.24 -16.79
N GLN A 65 12.39 0.00 -16.92
CA GLN A 65 13.83 -0.27 -16.88
C GLN A 65 14.59 0.32 -18.08
N ASP A 66 13.96 0.51 -19.22
CA ASP A 66 14.61 1.10 -20.40
C ASP A 66 14.80 2.60 -20.22
N THR A 67 13.78 3.30 -19.73
CA THR A 67 13.87 4.72 -19.40
C THR A 67 14.84 4.97 -18.25
N LEU A 68 14.88 4.10 -17.23
CA LEU A 68 15.90 4.15 -16.17
C LEU A 68 17.31 4.02 -16.73
N ARG A 69 17.55 3.05 -17.62
CA ARG A 69 18.85 2.84 -18.27
C ARG A 69 19.28 4.06 -19.09
N LYS A 70 18.35 4.62 -19.89
CA LYS A 70 18.59 5.87 -20.64
C LYS A 70 18.93 7.04 -19.72
N GLY A 71 18.29 7.13 -18.54
CA GLY A 71 18.61 8.13 -17.52
C GLY A 71 20.03 7.97 -16.98
N CYS A 72 20.43 6.73 -16.65
CA CYS A 72 21.79 6.41 -16.21
C CYS A 72 22.84 6.75 -17.29
N GLU A 73 22.59 6.38 -18.54
CA GLU A 73 23.47 6.69 -19.68
C GLU A 73 23.62 8.19 -19.89
N ALA A 74 22.53 8.97 -19.79
CA ALA A 74 22.57 10.42 -19.93
C ALA A 74 23.44 11.07 -18.84
N LEU A 75 23.30 10.60 -17.59
CA LEU A 75 24.11 11.11 -16.48
C LEU A 75 25.57 10.65 -16.57
N GLN A 76 25.85 9.45 -17.09
CA GLN A 76 27.21 8.99 -17.35
C GLN A 76 27.91 9.89 -18.37
N GLN A 77 27.22 10.24 -19.46
CA GLN A 77 27.76 11.20 -20.43
C GLN A 77 27.94 12.61 -19.83
N CYS A 78 27.02 13.05 -18.96
CA CYS A 78 27.21 14.31 -18.21
C CYS A 78 28.51 14.28 -17.42
N GLU A 79 28.75 13.22 -16.65
CA GLU A 79 29.94 13.07 -15.82
C GLU A 79 31.22 13.10 -16.66
N GLU A 80 31.25 12.38 -17.79
CA GLU A 80 32.39 12.41 -18.71
C GLU A 80 32.65 13.81 -19.27
N MET A 81 31.61 14.56 -19.63
CA MET A 81 31.73 15.93 -20.12
C MET A 81 32.22 16.88 -19.01
N ILE A 82 31.68 16.77 -17.79
CA ILE A 82 32.11 17.55 -16.62
C ILE A 82 33.59 17.33 -16.35
N SER A 83 34.04 16.07 -16.39
CA SER A 83 35.45 15.69 -16.21
C SER A 83 36.34 16.27 -17.32
N LYS A 84 35.95 16.14 -18.59
CA LYS A 84 36.70 16.69 -19.74
C LYS A 84 36.78 18.22 -19.72
N LEU A 85 35.74 18.89 -19.26
CA LEU A 85 35.69 20.35 -19.12
C LEU A 85 36.45 20.85 -17.88
N GLY A 86 36.74 19.97 -16.92
CA GLY A 86 37.39 20.35 -15.67
C GLY A 86 36.58 21.38 -14.88
N LEU A 87 35.25 21.24 -14.84
CA LEU A 87 34.36 22.24 -14.24
C LEU A 87 34.55 22.42 -12.73
N PHE A 88 35.16 21.44 -12.08
CA PHE A 88 35.42 21.43 -10.65
C PHE A 88 36.88 21.08 -10.40
N SER A 89 37.51 21.86 -9.55
CA SER A 89 38.86 21.60 -9.05
C SER A 89 38.82 21.23 -7.57
N ALA A 90 39.76 20.40 -7.12
CA ALA A 90 39.87 20.00 -5.72
C ALA A 90 40.23 21.16 -4.76
N ASN A 91 40.67 22.30 -5.30
CA ASN A 91 41.06 23.48 -4.54
C ASN A 91 40.00 24.59 -4.56
N GLU A 92 38.83 24.34 -5.16
CA GLU A 92 37.73 25.31 -5.21
C GLU A 92 36.87 25.20 -3.95
N THR A 93 36.35 26.33 -3.50
CA THR A 93 35.28 26.37 -2.50
C THR A 93 33.93 26.53 -3.19
N LYS A 94 32.84 26.35 -2.46
CA LYS A 94 31.49 26.62 -2.98
C LYS A 94 31.33 28.02 -3.58
N GLU A 95 32.10 29.01 -3.13
CA GLU A 95 32.04 30.40 -3.62
C GLU A 95 32.73 30.61 -4.97
N ASP A 96 33.65 29.72 -5.34
CA ASP A 96 34.40 29.82 -6.60
C ASP A 96 33.61 29.25 -7.80
N ILE A 97 32.54 28.50 -7.53
CA ILE A 97 31.72 27.87 -8.56
C ILE A 97 30.63 28.83 -9.05
N SER A 98 30.56 29.04 -10.36
CA SER A 98 29.47 29.78 -10.99
C SER A 98 28.09 29.15 -10.70
N THR A 99 27.09 30.00 -10.47
CA THR A 99 25.71 29.56 -10.14
C THR A 99 25.15 28.56 -11.15
N THR A 100 25.46 28.70 -12.44
CA THR A 100 25.00 27.82 -13.51
C THR A 100 25.60 26.41 -13.43
N ASN A 101 26.78 26.27 -12.83
CA ASN A 101 27.51 25.00 -12.76
C ASN A 101 27.23 24.22 -11.47
N LEU A 102 26.72 24.86 -10.42
CA LEU A 102 26.41 24.21 -9.14
C LEU A 102 25.53 22.96 -9.30
N LYS A 103 24.57 22.99 -10.23
CA LYS A 103 23.66 21.87 -10.50
C LYS A 103 24.39 20.58 -10.89
N TYR A 104 25.55 20.69 -11.53
CA TYR A 104 26.31 19.52 -12.00
C TYR A 104 26.98 18.75 -10.86
N LEU A 105 27.14 19.35 -9.67
CA LEU A 105 27.58 18.63 -8.46
C LEU A 105 26.61 17.51 -8.08
N LEU A 106 25.34 17.58 -8.50
CA LEU A 106 24.32 16.56 -8.21
C LEU A 106 24.38 15.34 -9.14
N VAL A 107 25.21 15.35 -10.18
CA VAL A 107 25.27 14.25 -11.16
C VAL A 107 25.58 12.90 -10.51
N PRO A 108 26.62 12.75 -9.67
CA PRO A 108 26.92 11.46 -9.03
C PRO A 108 25.83 11.04 -8.03
N PHE A 109 25.15 12.01 -7.38
CA PHE A 109 23.99 11.71 -6.53
C PHE A 109 22.83 11.10 -7.33
N TYR A 110 22.44 11.73 -8.44
CA TYR A 110 21.39 11.21 -9.31
C TYR A 110 21.73 9.86 -9.91
N GLN A 111 22.99 9.65 -10.30
CA GLN A 111 23.47 8.33 -10.75
C GLN A 111 23.33 7.28 -9.65
N GLY A 112 23.71 7.61 -8.41
CA GLY A 112 23.57 6.72 -7.25
C GLY A 112 22.13 6.28 -7.03
N GLU A 113 21.18 7.23 -7.01
CA GLU A 113 19.76 6.95 -6.80
C GLU A 113 19.11 6.21 -7.98
N LEU A 114 19.50 6.50 -9.22
CA LEU A 114 18.99 5.77 -10.38
C LEU A 114 19.57 4.36 -10.46
N THR A 115 20.87 4.19 -10.20
CA THR A 115 21.54 2.89 -10.23
C THR A 115 20.92 1.93 -9.22
N GLU A 116 20.57 2.41 -8.03
CA GLU A 116 19.87 1.61 -7.03
C GLU A 116 18.54 1.03 -7.54
N LYS A 117 17.86 1.70 -8.46
CA LYS A 117 16.58 1.26 -9.03
C LYS A 117 16.73 0.33 -10.24
N VAL A 118 17.96 0.08 -10.70
CA VAL A 118 18.24 -0.81 -11.83
C VAL A 118 18.08 -2.27 -11.40
N ALA A 119 17.28 -3.02 -12.16
CA ALA A 119 17.17 -4.46 -12.01
C ALA A 119 18.37 -5.15 -12.69
N HIS A 120 19.07 -6.00 -11.95
CA HIS A 120 20.22 -6.74 -12.42
C HIS A 120 20.31 -8.11 -11.73
N GLU A 121 20.89 -9.11 -12.39
CA GLU A 121 21.05 -10.47 -11.84
C GLU A 121 21.96 -10.47 -10.59
N ASP A 122 23.07 -9.74 -10.65
CA ASP A 122 23.95 -9.52 -9.50
C ASP A 122 23.61 -8.19 -8.80
N ARG A 123 22.70 -8.25 -7.82
CA ARG A 123 22.32 -7.09 -7.00
C ARG A 123 23.51 -6.50 -6.24
N ILE A 124 24.47 -7.32 -5.81
CA ILE A 124 25.65 -6.83 -5.06
C ILE A 124 26.47 -5.88 -5.92
N GLN A 125 26.61 -6.15 -7.21
CA GLN A 125 27.30 -5.23 -8.14
C GLN A 125 26.57 -3.88 -8.25
N VAL A 126 25.24 -3.90 -8.38
CA VAL A 126 24.43 -2.67 -8.43
C VAL A 126 24.60 -1.85 -7.16
N LEU A 127 24.54 -2.50 -5.98
CA LEU A 127 24.76 -1.84 -4.69
C LEU A 127 26.15 -1.21 -4.62
N LYS A 128 27.20 -1.91 -5.06
CA LYS A 128 28.57 -1.38 -5.07
C LYS A 128 28.73 -0.17 -5.99
N ILE A 129 28.14 -0.20 -7.19
CA ILE A 129 28.19 0.92 -8.13
C ILE A 129 27.44 2.13 -7.55
N SER A 130 26.21 1.93 -7.04
CA SER A 130 25.43 2.99 -6.41
C SER A 130 26.17 3.61 -5.21
N GLN A 131 26.75 2.78 -4.33
CA GLN A 131 27.55 3.25 -3.21
C GLN A 131 28.79 4.03 -3.66
N ALA A 132 29.49 3.60 -4.72
CA ALA A 132 30.63 4.33 -5.25
C ALA A 132 30.24 5.74 -5.72
N LYS A 133 29.11 5.86 -6.44
CA LYS A 133 28.57 7.15 -6.88
C LYS A 133 28.12 8.07 -5.77
N LEU A 134 27.48 7.52 -4.72
CA LEU A 134 27.13 8.30 -3.53
C LEU A 134 28.37 8.76 -2.75
N LYS A 135 29.40 7.92 -2.63
CA LYS A 135 30.67 8.30 -1.98
C LYS A 135 31.39 9.38 -2.78
N GLU A 136 31.41 9.27 -4.10
CA GLU A 136 31.95 10.28 -5.01
C GLU A 136 31.26 11.64 -4.80
N PHE A 137 29.91 11.66 -4.80
CA PHE A 137 29.14 12.87 -4.48
C PHE A 137 29.51 13.49 -3.13
N ILE A 138 29.53 12.67 -2.07
CA ILE A 138 29.86 13.14 -0.72
C ILE A 138 31.29 13.71 -0.69
N SER A 139 32.26 13.04 -1.32
CA SER A 139 33.65 13.50 -1.37
C SER A 139 33.80 14.82 -2.13
N PHE A 140 33.06 15.03 -3.22
CA PHE A 140 33.03 16.31 -3.91
C PHE A 140 32.42 17.41 -3.05
N CYS A 141 31.32 17.13 -2.36
CA CYS A 141 30.72 18.10 -1.45
C CYS A 141 31.62 18.40 -0.24
N GLU A 142 32.42 17.44 0.23
CA GLU A 142 33.38 17.64 1.31
C GLU A 142 34.51 18.58 0.86
N ALA A 143 35.10 18.34 -0.32
CA ALA A 143 36.10 19.23 -0.90
C ALA A 143 35.60 20.68 -1.07
N MET A 144 34.31 20.84 -1.37
CA MET A 144 33.67 22.15 -1.55
C MET A 144 33.12 22.78 -0.26
N GLU A 145 33.38 22.18 0.91
CA GLU A 145 32.87 22.63 2.23
C GLU A 145 31.34 22.75 2.30
N LEU A 146 30.63 21.87 1.58
CA LEU A 146 29.16 21.79 1.56
C LEU A 146 28.60 20.78 2.56
N VAL A 147 29.45 19.87 3.07
CA VAL A 147 29.06 18.88 4.06
C VAL A 147 28.91 19.53 5.44
N PRO A 148 27.77 19.37 6.13
CA PRO A 148 27.60 19.88 7.49
C PRO A 148 28.67 19.33 8.45
N GLU A 149 29.22 20.18 9.31
CA GLU A 149 30.26 19.82 10.30
C GLU A 149 29.88 18.60 11.17
N GLU A 150 28.59 18.50 11.53
CA GLU A 150 28.03 17.38 12.28
C GLU A 150 28.24 16.03 11.57
N GLU A 151 28.22 15.98 10.23
CA GLU A 151 28.46 14.75 9.48
C GLU A 151 29.96 14.43 9.35
N LEU A 152 30.81 15.47 9.25
CA LEU A 152 32.27 15.33 9.18
C LEU A 152 32.86 14.79 10.49
N GLN A 153 32.46 15.35 11.64
CA GLN A 153 32.93 14.93 12.97
C GLN A 153 32.61 13.46 13.26
N ILE A 154 31.50 12.96 12.72
CA ILE A 154 31.05 11.58 12.91
C ILE A 154 31.80 10.62 11.99
N SER A 155 32.22 11.05 10.79
CA SER A 155 33.09 10.24 9.94
C SER A 155 34.48 10.02 10.55
N ALA A 156 34.98 11.02 11.30
CA ALA A 156 36.27 10.96 12.00
C ALA A 156 36.21 10.16 13.32
N GLN A 157 35.04 10.03 13.94
CA GLN A 157 34.82 9.14 15.08
C GLN A 157 34.53 7.71 14.59
N GLU A 158 35.57 6.97 14.21
CA GLU A 158 35.53 5.53 13.90
C GLU A 158 35.27 4.64 15.16
N GLY A 159 34.43 5.10 16.09
CA GLY A 159 34.04 4.35 17.28
C GLY A 159 32.64 3.72 17.16
N PRO A 160 32.31 2.69 17.95
CA PRO A 160 30.95 2.18 18.03
C PRO A 160 30.02 3.26 18.58
N SER A 161 29.29 3.94 17.69
CA SER A 161 28.28 4.94 18.07
C SER A 161 27.16 4.29 18.89
N SER A 162 26.72 4.92 19.98
CA SER A 162 25.58 4.43 20.75
C SER A 162 24.32 4.38 19.88
N LEU A 163 23.37 3.49 20.22
CA LEU A 163 22.04 3.48 19.59
C LEU A 163 21.33 4.84 19.75
N ALA A 164 21.58 5.54 20.85
CA ALA A 164 21.08 6.90 21.08
C ALA A 164 21.67 7.89 20.06
N ASP A 165 22.97 7.82 19.81
CA ASP A 165 23.67 8.70 18.87
C ASP A 165 23.20 8.47 17.43
N ARG A 166 23.04 7.20 17.03
CA ARG A 166 22.49 6.84 15.71
C ARG A 166 21.08 7.39 15.51
N ARG A 167 20.23 7.33 16.55
CA ARG A 167 18.88 7.88 16.51
C ARG A 167 18.90 9.40 16.44
N ALA A 168 19.72 10.06 17.27
CA ALA A 168 19.87 11.51 17.26
C ALA A 168 20.33 12.01 15.88
N LYS A 169 21.27 11.30 15.26
CA LYS A 169 21.75 11.56 13.90
C LYS A 169 20.65 11.50 12.85
N LYS A 170 19.84 10.43 12.84
CA LYS A 170 18.70 10.32 11.93
C LYS A 170 17.65 11.43 12.16
N ILE A 171 17.42 11.82 13.40
CA ILE A 171 16.50 12.92 13.72
C ILE A 171 17.05 14.26 13.19
N ALA A 172 18.36 14.52 13.37
CA ALA A 172 19.00 15.73 12.87
C ALA A 172 18.93 15.81 11.33
N ARG A 173 19.27 14.72 10.62
CA ARG A 173 19.12 14.61 9.17
C ARG A 173 17.69 14.84 8.70
N PHE A 174 16.71 14.19 9.34
CA PHE A 174 15.31 14.35 8.99
C PHE A 174 14.81 15.80 9.20
N LYS A 175 15.24 16.47 10.28
CA LYS A 175 14.93 17.88 10.51
C LYS A 175 15.54 18.78 9.43
N ARG A 176 16.80 18.53 9.06
CA ARG A 176 17.50 19.27 8.00
C ARG A 176 16.83 19.06 6.64
N GLN A 177 16.48 17.82 6.32
CA GLN A 177 15.74 17.47 5.11
C GLN A 177 14.41 18.25 5.04
N LYS A 178 13.59 18.19 6.10
CA LYS A 178 12.31 18.90 6.14
C LYS A 178 12.47 20.42 6.02
N ALA A 179 13.48 20.98 6.65
CA ALA A 179 13.78 22.41 6.55
C ALA A 179 14.22 22.80 5.12
N ALA A 180 15.06 21.98 4.47
CA ALA A 180 15.51 22.21 3.10
C ALA A 180 14.34 22.11 2.10
N GLU A 181 13.49 21.09 2.22
CA GLU A 181 12.28 20.93 1.39
C GLU A 181 11.32 22.12 1.55
N SER A 182 11.09 22.58 2.80
CA SER A 182 10.26 23.76 3.08
C SER A 182 10.83 25.02 2.44
N LYS A 183 12.16 25.24 2.52
CA LYS A 183 12.80 26.41 1.91
C LYS A 183 12.75 26.38 0.38
N LEU A 184 12.98 25.21 -0.24
CA LEU A 184 12.86 25.06 -1.69
C LEU A 184 11.44 25.36 -2.17
N GLN A 185 10.42 24.93 -1.41
CA GLN A 185 9.04 25.27 -1.71
C GLN A 185 8.80 26.78 -1.61
N GLU A 186 9.32 27.42 -0.56
CA GLU A 186 9.19 28.87 -0.38
C GLU A 186 9.84 29.66 -1.55
N ILE A 187 11.06 29.29 -1.93
CA ILE A 187 11.77 29.89 -3.08
C ILE A 187 10.97 29.69 -4.37
N LYS A 188 10.45 28.49 -4.59
CA LYS A 188 9.63 28.19 -5.77
C LYS A 188 8.38 29.06 -5.81
N GLU A 189 7.64 29.16 -4.71
CA GLU A 189 6.44 29.98 -4.66
C GLU A 189 6.74 31.47 -4.83
N ARG A 190 7.86 31.95 -4.27
CA ARG A 190 8.31 33.35 -4.43
C ARG A 190 8.64 33.66 -5.89
N ARG A 191 9.42 32.79 -6.53
CA ARG A 191 9.74 32.86 -7.97
C ARG A 191 8.48 32.85 -8.84
N GLU A 192 7.51 31.98 -8.53
CA GLU A 192 6.24 31.96 -9.27
C GLU A 192 5.40 33.24 -9.07
N ARG A 193 5.40 33.84 -7.87
CA ARG A 193 4.71 35.13 -7.63
C ARG A 193 5.34 36.25 -8.45
N ARG A 194 6.67 36.35 -8.47
CA ARG A 194 7.39 37.32 -9.31
C ARG A 194 7.17 37.09 -10.80
N GLY A 195 7.24 35.83 -11.26
CA GLY A 195 6.99 35.48 -12.66
C GLY A 195 5.58 35.85 -13.13
N ARG A 196 4.56 35.71 -12.28
CA ARG A 196 3.19 36.17 -12.58
C ARG A 196 3.12 37.70 -12.65
N SER A 197 3.80 38.42 -11.75
CA SER A 197 3.87 39.88 -11.74
C SER A 197 4.57 40.44 -12.98
N SER A 198 5.75 39.90 -13.33
CA SER A 198 6.51 40.28 -14.52
C SER A 198 5.71 40.00 -15.81
N LYS A 199 5.08 38.83 -15.92
CA LYS A 199 4.22 38.50 -17.07
C LYS A 199 3.00 39.40 -17.18
N ALA A 200 2.45 39.88 -16.06
CA ALA A 200 1.35 40.85 -16.04
C ALA A 200 1.82 42.26 -16.43
N ALA A 201 3.01 42.68 -15.98
CA ALA A 201 3.62 43.97 -16.33
C ALA A 201 4.02 44.04 -17.81
N ALA A 202 4.62 42.98 -18.36
CA ALA A 202 4.96 42.90 -19.78
C ALA A 202 3.72 42.91 -20.70
N LEU A 203 2.54 42.58 -20.17
CA LEU A 203 1.28 42.66 -20.90
C LEU A 203 0.65 44.07 -20.86
N SER A 204 1.04 44.93 -19.92
CA SER A 204 0.39 46.22 -19.66
C SER A 204 1.18 47.44 -20.11
N THR A 205 2.49 47.33 -20.40
CA THR A 205 3.31 48.46 -20.87
C THR A 205 3.58 48.40 -22.38
N PRO A 206 3.16 49.40 -23.18
CA PRO A 206 3.72 49.66 -24.50
C PRO A 206 5.17 50.10 -24.34
N ILE A 207 6.07 49.47 -25.09
CA ILE A 207 7.53 49.63 -25.07
C ILE A 207 7.92 51.13 -25.08
N GLU A 208 8.32 51.66 -23.92
CA GLU A 208 9.14 52.86 -23.82
C GLU A 208 10.39 52.49 -23.01
N ALA A 209 11.53 52.54 -23.69
CA ALA A 209 12.82 52.14 -23.18
C ALA A 209 13.23 53.07 -22.02
N GLY A 210 13.16 52.54 -20.81
CA GLY A 210 13.80 53.07 -19.62
C GLY A 210 14.38 51.90 -18.84
N GLU A 211 15.67 51.67 -19.00
CA GLU A 211 16.47 50.70 -18.23
C GLU A 211 16.45 51.14 -16.76
N GLU A 212 15.48 50.63 -15.99
CA GLU A 212 15.48 50.75 -14.53
C GLU A 212 15.70 49.35 -13.93
N ASP A 213 16.97 49.05 -13.66
CA ASP A 213 17.50 48.05 -12.72
C ASP A 213 16.55 46.89 -12.36
N GLU A 214 16.44 45.90 -13.24
CA GLU A 214 16.10 44.52 -12.84
C GLU A 214 17.29 43.99 -12.01
N VAL A 215 17.29 44.30 -10.72
CA VAL A 215 18.34 43.93 -9.77
C VAL A 215 18.59 42.42 -9.83
N ASP A 216 19.88 42.03 -9.87
CA ASP A 216 20.51 40.70 -9.89
C ASP A 216 19.98 39.63 -8.88
N ASP A 217 18.84 39.85 -8.23
CA ASP A 217 18.22 38.99 -7.20
C ASP A 217 17.88 37.58 -7.73
N ASP A 218 17.57 37.43 -9.02
CA ASP A 218 17.26 36.13 -9.60
C ASP A 218 18.49 35.18 -9.62
N GLY A 219 19.70 35.71 -9.71
CA GLY A 219 20.94 34.93 -9.69
C GLY A 219 21.29 34.41 -8.29
N GLU A 220 21.14 35.25 -7.28
CA GLU A 220 21.35 34.87 -5.87
C GLU A 220 20.31 33.85 -5.39
N GLU A 221 19.04 34.03 -5.76
CA GLU A 221 18.01 33.05 -5.43
C GLU A 221 18.22 31.70 -6.13
N GLU A 222 18.69 31.71 -7.39
CA GLU A 222 19.06 30.47 -8.08
C GLU A 222 20.22 29.76 -7.38
N ARG A 223 21.23 30.53 -6.96
CA ARG A 223 22.37 30.01 -6.19
C ARG A 223 21.91 29.39 -4.87
N GLU A 224 21.08 30.09 -4.12
CA GLU A 224 20.50 29.58 -2.87
C GLU A 224 19.71 28.29 -3.11
N ALA A 225 18.87 28.26 -4.15
CA ALA A 225 18.09 27.07 -4.49
C ALA A 225 18.98 25.86 -4.81
N TRP A 226 20.08 26.05 -5.56
CA TRP A 226 21.01 24.97 -5.85
C TRP A 226 21.75 24.48 -4.61
N LEU A 227 22.24 25.39 -3.76
CA LEU A 227 22.90 25.02 -2.50
C LEU A 227 21.98 24.25 -1.55
N ILE A 228 20.71 24.67 -1.43
CA ILE A 228 19.72 23.94 -0.63
C ILE A 228 19.41 22.58 -1.27
N THR A 229 19.34 22.49 -2.59
CA THR A 229 19.15 21.20 -3.29
C THR A 229 20.32 20.25 -3.05
N ILE A 230 21.57 20.75 -3.05
CA ILE A 230 22.76 19.96 -2.71
C ILE A 230 22.71 19.51 -1.25
N SER A 231 22.34 20.40 -0.32
CA SER A 231 22.18 20.03 1.10
C SER A 231 21.11 18.94 1.30
N LEU A 232 19.99 19.03 0.59
CA LEU A 232 18.95 18.00 0.56
C LEU A 232 19.48 16.69 -0.03
N GLY A 233 20.22 16.76 -1.14
CA GLY A 233 20.88 15.63 -1.77
C GLY A 233 21.86 14.93 -0.83
N LEU A 234 22.66 15.68 -0.06
CA LEU A 234 23.57 15.13 0.95
C LEU A 234 22.84 14.34 2.04
N CYS A 235 21.76 14.89 2.60
CA CYS A 235 20.95 14.17 3.59
C CYS A 235 20.45 12.83 3.02
N LYS A 236 19.90 12.84 1.81
CA LYS A 236 19.40 11.64 1.13
C LYS A 236 20.50 10.65 0.81
N ALA A 237 21.64 11.13 0.28
CA ALA A 237 22.80 10.31 -0.06
C ALA A 237 23.35 9.56 1.16
N PHE A 238 23.46 10.24 2.30
CA PHE A 238 23.93 9.64 3.53
C PHE A 238 23.00 8.55 4.09
N ASP A 239 21.68 8.79 4.04
CA ASP A 239 20.69 7.81 4.49
C ASP A 239 20.64 6.61 3.54
N LEU A 240 20.67 6.86 2.22
CA LEU A 240 20.73 5.82 1.20
C LEU A 240 22.02 5.00 1.34
N LEU A 241 23.17 5.62 1.54
CA LEU A 241 24.44 4.92 1.74
C LEU A 241 24.42 4.00 2.99
N GLU A 242 23.78 4.42 4.09
CA GLU A 242 23.61 3.55 5.28
C GLU A 242 22.72 2.34 4.96
N MET A 243 21.66 2.54 4.18
CA MET A 243 20.75 1.47 3.78
C MET A 243 21.42 0.48 2.83
N LEU A 244 22.11 0.96 1.80
CA LEU A 244 22.77 0.10 0.80
C LEU A 244 23.91 -0.71 1.41
N LYS A 245 24.67 -0.16 2.37
CA LYS A 245 25.71 -0.91 3.10
C LYS A 245 25.13 -2.10 3.85
N LYS A 246 24.00 -1.90 4.56
CA LYS A 246 23.32 -2.97 5.28
C LYS A 246 22.77 -4.04 4.32
N GLU A 247 22.20 -3.62 3.20
CA GLU A 247 21.73 -4.55 2.17
C GLU A 247 22.89 -5.36 1.59
N GLU A 248 24.02 -4.73 1.28
CA GLU A 248 25.23 -5.41 0.78
C GLU A 248 25.78 -6.40 1.81
N GLU A 249 25.89 -6.03 3.08
CA GLU A 249 26.33 -6.91 4.17
C GLU A 249 25.43 -8.15 4.27
N MET A 250 24.11 -7.95 4.25
CA MET A 250 23.15 -9.06 4.30
C MET A 250 23.25 -9.97 3.08
N LEU A 251 23.29 -9.42 1.86
CA LEU A 251 23.37 -10.21 0.63
C LEU A 251 24.72 -10.94 0.51
N SER A 252 25.82 -10.31 0.95
CA SER A 252 27.14 -10.93 0.95
C SER A 252 27.20 -12.09 1.93
N ALA A 253 26.65 -11.94 3.13
CA ALA A 253 26.55 -13.03 4.11
C ALA A 253 25.70 -14.20 3.58
N VAL A 254 24.61 -13.92 2.85
CA VAL A 254 23.80 -14.95 2.20
C VAL A 254 24.58 -15.67 1.11
N LYS A 255 25.28 -14.93 0.24
CA LYS A 255 26.10 -15.48 -0.85
C LYS A 255 27.25 -16.34 -0.32
N GLU A 256 27.88 -15.92 0.78
CA GLU A 256 28.91 -16.70 1.46
C GLU A 256 28.37 -18.02 2.01
N LYS A 257 27.22 -18.00 2.70
CA LYS A 257 26.57 -19.22 3.19
C LYS A 257 26.17 -20.17 2.07
N GLN A 258 25.59 -19.65 0.98
CA GLN A 258 25.27 -20.44 -0.21
C GLN A 258 26.49 -21.13 -0.81
N SER A 259 27.66 -20.48 -0.78
CA SER A 259 28.90 -21.09 -1.27
C SER A 259 29.47 -22.18 -0.35
N GLN A 260 29.15 -22.15 0.93
CA GLN A 260 29.61 -23.12 1.93
C GLN A 260 28.71 -24.37 2.02
N GLU A 261 27.38 -24.17 1.98
CA GLU A 261 26.38 -25.22 2.23
C GLU A 261 25.70 -25.71 0.93
N GLY A 262 25.86 -25.00 -0.20
CA GLY A 262 25.14 -25.31 -1.44
C GLY A 262 23.65 -24.93 -1.38
N ASP A 263 23.07 -24.57 -2.52
CA ASP A 263 21.75 -23.91 -2.58
C ASP A 263 20.60 -24.70 -1.90
N LYS A 264 20.66 -26.03 -1.92
CA LYS A 264 19.60 -26.87 -1.34
C LYS A 264 19.70 -26.93 0.18
N GLU A 265 20.89 -27.10 0.73
CA GLU A 265 21.10 -27.24 2.18
C GLU A 265 20.78 -25.92 2.89
N PHE A 266 21.21 -24.79 2.31
CA PHE A 266 20.86 -23.45 2.79
C PHE A 266 19.33 -23.21 2.86
N ALA A 267 18.58 -23.63 1.83
CA ALA A 267 17.13 -23.47 1.82
C ALA A 267 16.44 -24.32 2.90
N TYR A 268 16.92 -25.54 3.15
CA TYR A 268 16.43 -26.39 4.23
C TYR A 268 16.73 -25.80 5.61
N ASP A 269 17.95 -25.31 5.82
CA ASP A 269 18.38 -24.74 7.11
C ASP A 269 17.63 -23.45 7.45
N VAL A 270 17.37 -22.59 6.46
CA VAL A 270 16.55 -21.37 6.65
C VAL A 270 15.10 -21.73 7.02
N LEU A 271 14.54 -22.76 6.40
CA LEU A 271 13.19 -23.22 6.73
C LEU A 271 13.14 -23.81 8.15
N ASP A 272 14.14 -24.60 8.53
CA ASP A 272 14.23 -25.21 9.86
C ASP A 272 14.50 -24.16 10.97
N GLU A 273 15.31 -23.13 10.70
CA GLU A 273 15.46 -22.01 11.62
C GLU A 273 14.14 -21.25 11.82
N ARG A 274 13.36 -21.08 10.75
CA ARG A 274 12.08 -20.38 10.80
C ARG A 274 11.05 -21.17 11.61
N THR A 275 10.95 -22.49 11.41
CA THR A 275 10.07 -23.35 12.20
C THR A 275 10.47 -23.30 13.68
N LYS A 276 11.77 -23.43 13.99
CA LYS A 276 12.28 -23.31 15.37
C LYS A 276 11.93 -21.97 16.01
N ARG A 277 12.06 -20.85 15.29
CA ARG A 277 11.68 -19.52 15.81
C ARG A 277 10.19 -19.39 16.06
N VAL A 278 9.37 -19.90 15.14
CA VAL A 278 7.90 -19.91 15.30
C VAL A 278 7.49 -20.77 16.49
N GLU A 279 8.05 -21.96 16.63
CA GLU A 279 7.82 -22.81 17.80
C GLU A 279 8.25 -22.17 19.11
N ALA A 280 9.43 -21.52 19.14
CA ALA A 280 9.91 -20.81 20.31
C ALA A 280 8.97 -19.66 20.67
N TRP A 281 8.49 -18.91 19.68
CA TRP A 281 7.50 -17.85 19.90
C TRP A 281 6.18 -18.41 20.43
N HIS A 282 5.67 -19.51 19.88
CA HIS A 282 4.45 -20.16 20.39
C HIS A 282 4.62 -20.68 21.81
N ARG A 283 5.77 -21.29 22.13
CA ARG A 283 6.09 -21.74 23.49
C ARG A 283 6.14 -20.57 24.47
N ASP A 284 6.85 -19.51 24.11
CA ASP A 284 7.02 -18.31 24.95
C ASP A 284 5.70 -17.54 25.11
N ALA A 285 4.88 -17.48 24.05
CA ALA A 285 3.52 -16.94 24.12
C ALA A 285 2.61 -17.80 25.00
N ALA A 286 2.70 -19.13 24.93
CA ALA A 286 1.92 -20.03 25.79
C ALA A 286 2.34 -19.94 27.27
N ILE A 287 3.63 -19.73 27.55
CA ILE A 287 4.14 -19.52 28.92
C ILE A 287 3.68 -18.16 29.47
N ARG A 288 3.69 -17.11 28.64
CA ARG A 288 3.27 -15.75 29.04
C ARG A 288 1.76 -15.54 29.06
N ALA A 289 1.00 -16.39 28.37
CA ALA A 289 -0.46 -16.34 28.47
C ALA A 289 -0.83 -16.54 29.94
N PRO A 290 -1.52 -15.58 30.59
CA PRO A 290 -2.00 -15.81 31.93
C PRO A 290 -2.90 -17.04 31.85
N PHE A 291 -2.48 -18.14 32.47
CA PHE A 291 -3.34 -19.28 32.68
C PHE A 291 -4.57 -18.74 33.40
N ILE A 292 -5.66 -18.53 32.65
CA ILE A 292 -6.99 -18.55 33.24
C ILE A 292 -7.01 -19.93 33.88
N LYS A 293 -6.86 -19.99 35.21
CA LYS A 293 -7.08 -21.23 35.95
C LYS A 293 -8.39 -21.77 35.38
N PRO A 294 -8.42 -22.95 34.74
CA PRO A 294 -9.68 -23.49 34.27
C PRO A 294 -10.60 -23.44 35.48
N ALA A 295 -11.72 -22.71 35.35
CA ALA A 295 -12.71 -22.67 36.42
C ALA A 295 -13.00 -24.13 36.75
N GLU A 296 -12.86 -24.51 38.02
CA GLU A 296 -13.08 -25.89 38.43
C GLU A 296 -14.43 -26.31 37.85
N PRO A 297 -14.48 -27.41 37.07
CA PRO A 297 -15.72 -27.82 36.46
C PRO A 297 -16.72 -28.03 37.60
N ILE A 298 -17.80 -27.26 37.58
CA ILE A 298 -18.94 -27.50 38.48
C ILE A 298 -19.54 -28.82 38.00
N THR A 299 -18.99 -29.93 38.48
CA THR A 299 -19.57 -31.24 38.26
C THR A 299 -20.97 -31.25 38.89
N CYS A 300 -21.91 -31.95 38.29
CA CYS A 300 -23.29 -32.02 38.77
C CYS A 300 -23.38 -32.40 40.25
N ALA A 301 -22.39 -33.17 40.72
CA ALA A 301 -22.25 -33.59 42.12
C ALA A 301 -21.91 -32.43 43.08
N THR A 302 -21.03 -31.51 42.69
CA THR A 302 -20.65 -30.38 43.55
C THR A 302 -21.74 -29.32 43.64
N PHE A 303 -22.47 -29.04 42.55
CA PHE A 303 -23.64 -28.17 42.59
C PHE A 303 -24.76 -28.74 43.46
N ALA A 304 -25.05 -30.04 43.33
CA ALA A 304 -26.05 -30.70 44.17
C ALA A 304 -25.69 -30.62 45.66
N GLN A 305 -24.42 -30.83 46.00
CA GLN A 305 -23.93 -30.69 47.37
C GLN A 305 -24.09 -29.25 47.90
N ASP A 306 -23.72 -28.23 47.13
CA ASP A 306 -23.85 -26.82 47.52
C ASP A 306 -25.32 -26.35 47.63
N VAL A 307 -26.23 -26.93 46.85
CA VAL A 307 -27.68 -26.72 46.98
C VAL A 307 -28.20 -27.33 48.28
N ILE A 308 -27.77 -28.55 48.62
CA ILE A 308 -28.15 -29.22 49.87
C ILE A 308 -27.59 -28.48 51.09
N GLU A 309 -26.36 -27.96 50.98
CA GLU A 309 -25.68 -27.21 52.04
C GLU A 309 -26.11 -25.73 52.11
N GLY A 310 -27.07 -25.31 51.27
CA GLY A 310 -27.69 -23.97 51.30
C GLY A 310 -26.80 -22.85 50.76
N ARG A 311 -25.68 -23.17 50.13
CA ARG A 311 -24.75 -22.20 49.52
C ARG A 311 -25.16 -21.79 48.11
N ALA A 312 -26.02 -22.57 47.45
CA ALA A 312 -26.58 -22.28 46.12
C ALA A 312 -28.11 -22.50 46.09
N LYS A 313 -28.82 -21.79 45.22
CA LYS A 313 -30.27 -21.98 44.99
C LYS A 313 -30.49 -22.68 43.65
N VAL A 314 -31.41 -23.65 43.60
CA VAL A 314 -31.81 -24.39 42.37
C VAL A 314 -32.26 -23.43 41.26
N SER A 315 -32.78 -22.25 41.61
CA SER A 315 -33.23 -21.23 40.66
C SER A 315 -32.14 -20.24 40.22
N GLN A 316 -30.88 -20.41 40.62
CA GLN A 316 -29.78 -19.67 39.98
C GLN A 316 -29.57 -20.28 38.60
N THR A 317 -30.40 -19.86 37.64
CA THR A 317 -30.02 -19.86 36.24
C THR A 317 -28.67 -19.16 36.16
N HIS A 318 -27.63 -19.91 35.81
CA HIS A 318 -26.34 -19.34 35.47
C HIS A 318 -26.56 -18.47 34.23
N ASP A 319 -26.85 -17.19 34.41
CA ASP A 319 -26.86 -16.19 33.34
C ASP A 319 -25.42 -16.00 32.84
N HIS A 320 -24.92 -16.94 32.05
CA HIS A 320 -23.75 -16.71 31.23
C HIS A 320 -24.18 -15.82 30.06
N LYS A 321 -24.24 -14.50 30.30
CA LYS A 321 -24.29 -13.53 29.22
C LYS A 321 -23.02 -13.70 28.39
N HIS A 322 -23.12 -14.43 27.28
CA HIS A 322 -22.04 -14.51 26.31
C HIS A 322 -21.83 -13.13 25.73
N GLN A 323 -20.72 -12.48 26.09
CA GLN A 323 -20.22 -11.39 25.27
C GLN A 323 -19.91 -11.96 23.89
N PRO A 324 -20.27 -11.26 22.80
CA PRO A 324 -19.92 -11.71 21.46
C PRO A 324 -18.41 -11.91 21.39
N LEU A 325 -17.99 -13.07 20.88
CA LEU A 325 -16.59 -13.41 20.71
C LEU A 325 -15.96 -12.37 19.78
N LEU A 326 -15.17 -11.46 20.35
CA LEU A 326 -14.44 -10.46 19.57
C LEU A 326 -13.19 -11.14 19.01
N PHE A 327 -13.20 -11.45 17.70
CA PHE A 327 -12.00 -11.92 17.02
C PHE A 327 -11.07 -10.74 16.68
N GLY A 328 -9.77 -10.89 16.92
CA GLY A 328 -8.75 -9.87 16.70
C GLY A 328 -7.38 -10.27 17.23
N PRO A 329 -6.32 -9.46 17.05
CA PRO A 329 -5.03 -9.69 17.70
C PRO A 329 -5.20 -9.85 19.22
N ALA A 330 -4.40 -10.71 19.85
CA ALA A 330 -4.55 -11.12 21.27
C ALA A 330 -4.60 -9.95 22.27
N SER A 331 -4.03 -8.79 21.91
CA SER A 331 -4.13 -7.54 22.68
C SER A 331 -5.56 -6.97 22.81
N LEU A 332 -6.47 -7.35 21.91
CA LEU A 332 -7.86 -6.85 21.83
C LEU A 332 -8.90 -7.86 22.34
N VAL A 333 -8.60 -9.16 22.27
CA VAL A 333 -9.56 -10.25 22.57
C VAL A 333 -9.77 -10.46 24.08
N GLY A 334 -8.81 -10.04 24.91
CA GLY A 334 -8.87 -10.20 26.37
C GLY A 334 -9.00 -8.90 27.18
N GLY A 335 -9.05 -7.73 26.53
CA GLY A 335 -9.01 -6.42 27.19
C GLY A 335 -10.31 -5.63 27.06
N ARG A 336 -10.56 -4.69 27.99
CA ARG A 336 -11.60 -3.66 27.79
C ARG A 336 -11.13 -2.70 26.69
N LEU A 337 -11.89 -2.56 25.60
CA LEU A 337 -11.57 -1.64 24.50
C LEU A 337 -11.71 -0.18 24.97
N THR A 338 -10.60 0.47 25.30
CA THR A 338 -10.59 1.83 25.85
C THR A 338 -10.47 2.91 24.78
N SER A 339 -9.81 2.62 23.66
CA SER A 339 -9.60 3.59 22.58
C SER A 339 -10.42 3.30 21.32
N GLU A 340 -10.75 4.35 20.57
CA GLU A 340 -11.49 4.25 19.30
C GLU A 340 -10.69 3.50 18.23
N ARG A 341 -9.36 3.65 18.24
CA ARG A 341 -8.44 2.93 17.35
C ARG A 341 -8.49 1.42 17.57
N GLU A 342 -8.55 0.97 18.82
CA GLU A 342 -8.68 -0.45 19.17
C GLU A 342 -10.02 -1.04 18.71
N ARG A 343 -11.10 -0.25 18.76
CA ARG A 343 -12.43 -0.65 18.25
C ARG A 343 -12.43 -0.81 16.72
N MET A 344 -11.84 0.15 16.01
CA MET A 344 -11.69 0.05 14.55
C MET A 344 -10.83 -1.16 14.15
N ALA A 345 -9.71 -1.40 14.85
CA ALA A 345 -8.85 -2.54 14.57
C ALA A 345 -9.57 -3.88 14.79
N ALA A 346 -10.36 -4.02 15.86
CA ALA A 346 -11.15 -5.22 16.08
C ALA A 346 -12.22 -5.44 14.99
N GLN A 347 -12.82 -4.37 14.45
CA GLN A 347 -13.83 -4.48 13.39
C GLN A 347 -13.24 -4.92 12.03
N VAL A 348 -11.99 -4.55 11.74
CA VAL A 348 -11.33 -4.88 10.46
C VAL A 348 -10.97 -6.38 10.35
N PHE A 349 -10.66 -7.04 11.46
CA PHE A 349 -10.23 -8.44 11.48
C PHE A 349 -11.32 -9.41 11.94
N GLN A 350 -12.54 -9.27 11.40
CA GLN A 350 -13.63 -10.21 11.66
C GLN A 350 -13.65 -11.35 10.62
N PRO A 351 -14.00 -12.60 11.02
CA PRO A 351 -14.21 -13.68 10.07
C PRO A 351 -15.29 -13.33 9.04
N GLY A 352 -15.06 -13.67 7.76
CA GLY A 352 -16.00 -13.38 6.66
C GLY A 352 -17.31 -14.19 6.69
N HIS A 353 -17.51 -15.04 7.69
CA HIS A 353 -18.70 -15.85 7.89
C HIS A 353 -19.45 -15.41 9.16
N ARG A 354 -20.78 -15.54 9.15
CA ARG A 354 -21.62 -15.19 10.30
C ARG A 354 -21.28 -16.10 11.48
N LEU A 355 -20.86 -15.51 12.60
CA LEU A 355 -20.60 -16.24 13.82
C LEU A 355 -21.92 -16.64 14.49
N PRO A 356 -21.96 -17.77 15.22
CA PRO A 356 -23.11 -18.14 16.04
C PRO A 356 -23.44 -17.02 17.03
N THR A 357 -24.68 -16.52 16.99
CA THR A 357 -25.17 -15.45 17.87
C THR A 357 -25.87 -15.97 19.11
N MET A 358 -26.03 -17.29 19.23
CA MET A 358 -26.72 -17.97 20.32
C MET A 358 -25.76 -18.89 21.06
N SER A 359 -26.02 -19.13 22.34
CA SER A 359 -25.27 -20.12 23.11
C SER A 359 -25.60 -21.55 22.66
N ILE A 360 -24.72 -22.50 23.00
CA ILE A 360 -24.96 -23.92 22.77
C ILE A 360 -26.22 -24.38 23.51
N GLU A 361 -26.44 -23.88 24.73
CA GLU A 361 -27.63 -24.20 25.52
C GLU A 361 -28.90 -23.62 24.87
N GLU A 362 -28.85 -22.37 24.40
CA GLU A 362 -29.98 -21.70 23.73
C GLU A 362 -30.31 -22.36 22.39
N ALA A 363 -29.29 -22.81 21.65
CA ALA A 363 -29.46 -23.61 20.45
C ALA A 363 -30.10 -24.97 20.76
N GLY A 364 -29.64 -25.67 21.81
CA GLY A 364 -30.22 -26.94 22.25
C GLY A 364 -31.69 -26.82 22.68
N LEU A 365 -32.04 -25.75 23.41
CA LEU A 365 -33.43 -25.48 23.77
C LEU A 365 -34.30 -25.20 22.55
N ARG A 366 -33.78 -24.44 21.58
CA ARG A 366 -34.50 -24.16 20.33
C ARG A 366 -34.68 -25.43 19.49
N GLU A 367 -33.70 -26.33 19.46
CA GLU A 367 -33.83 -27.65 18.82
C GLU A 367 -34.88 -28.53 19.51
N MET A 368 -34.91 -28.58 20.85
CA MET A 368 -35.96 -29.29 21.59
C MET A 368 -37.35 -28.70 21.30
N GLU A 369 -37.47 -27.37 21.24
CA GLU A 369 -38.73 -26.71 20.91
C GLU A 369 -39.19 -27.03 19.47
N ILE A 370 -38.25 -27.08 18.52
CA ILE A 370 -38.53 -27.49 17.14
C ILE A 370 -38.98 -28.95 17.10
N MET A 371 -38.35 -29.83 17.87
CA MET A 371 -38.70 -31.24 17.96
C MET A 371 -40.08 -31.46 18.58
N ASN A 372 -40.41 -30.73 19.66
CA ASN A 372 -41.74 -30.76 20.27
C ASN A 372 -42.81 -30.27 19.29
N LYS A 373 -42.57 -29.14 18.61
CA LYS A 373 -43.46 -28.63 17.55
C LYS A 373 -43.63 -29.61 16.40
N TRP A 374 -42.59 -30.39 16.07
CA TRP A 374 -42.66 -31.41 15.03
C TRP A 374 -43.49 -32.62 15.49
N GLN A 375 -43.32 -33.06 16.75
CA GLN A 375 -44.14 -34.10 17.34
C GLN A 375 -45.61 -33.69 17.43
N GLU A 376 -45.90 -32.48 17.88
CA GLU A 376 -47.25 -31.91 17.92
C GLU A 376 -47.87 -31.84 16.51
N ARG A 377 -47.11 -31.39 15.51
CA ARG A 377 -47.59 -31.37 14.12
C ARG A 377 -47.89 -32.76 13.60
N ASN A 378 -47.05 -33.75 13.89
CA ASN A 378 -47.28 -35.12 13.46
C ASN A 378 -48.44 -35.78 14.19
N ALA A 379 -48.63 -35.49 15.48
CA ALA A 379 -49.80 -35.93 16.23
C ALA A 379 -51.07 -35.32 15.62
N MET A 380 -51.05 -34.02 15.31
CA MET A 380 -52.15 -33.34 14.61
C MET A 380 -52.40 -33.94 13.23
N LEU A 381 -51.36 -34.24 12.45
CA LEU A 381 -51.49 -34.87 11.12
C LEU A 381 -52.04 -36.30 11.21
N LEU A 382 -51.68 -37.05 12.25
CA LEU A 382 -52.21 -38.39 12.52
C LEU A 382 -53.68 -38.33 12.97
N GLU A 383 -54.05 -37.34 13.78
CA GLU A 383 -55.44 -37.09 14.20
C GLU A 383 -56.29 -36.60 13.01
N GLU A 384 -55.74 -35.76 12.15
CA GLU A 384 -56.35 -35.32 10.89
C GLU A 384 -56.53 -36.50 9.91
N ALA A 385 -55.53 -37.38 9.76
CA ALA A 385 -55.66 -38.59 8.94
C ALA A 385 -56.70 -39.58 9.50
N ASN A 386 -56.77 -39.73 10.83
CA ASN A 386 -57.77 -40.57 11.49
C ASN A 386 -59.20 -39.98 11.41
N SER A 387 -59.33 -38.66 11.28
CA SER A 387 -60.63 -37.99 11.10
C SER A 387 -61.04 -37.84 9.63
N SER A 388 -60.10 -37.80 8.68
CA SER A 388 -60.40 -37.72 7.24
C SER A 388 -60.81 -39.06 6.61
N TRP A 389 -60.45 -40.21 7.22
CA TRP A 389 -60.77 -41.54 6.69
C TRP A 389 -62.07 -42.16 7.27
N HIS A 390 -62.71 -41.49 8.23
CA HIS A 390 -63.91 -41.98 8.93
C HIS A 390 -65.17 -41.13 8.67
N GLN A 391 -65.27 -40.44 7.53
CA GLN A 391 -66.50 -39.74 7.11
C GLN A 391 -67.05 -40.07 5.71
N GLU A 392 -66.48 -41.01 4.95
CA GLU A 392 -67.16 -41.59 3.79
C GLU A 392 -67.55 -43.05 4.05
N GLY A 393 -68.84 -43.25 4.32
CA GLY A 393 -69.43 -44.52 4.66
C GLY A 393 -69.35 -45.54 3.52
N GLN A 394 -68.52 -46.54 3.72
CA GLN A 394 -68.87 -47.96 3.60
C GLN A 394 -70.17 -48.27 2.83
N LYS A 395 -70.08 -48.51 1.52
CA LYS A 395 -71.02 -49.39 0.82
C LYS A 395 -70.26 -50.54 0.17
N PHE A 396 -70.10 -51.59 0.97
CA PHE A 396 -69.83 -52.95 0.50
C PHE A 396 -71.10 -53.50 -0.18
N GLY A 397 -70.96 -54.03 -1.39
CA GLY A 397 -71.85 -55.09 -1.90
C GLY A 397 -71.98 -55.14 -3.43
N PRO A 398 -71.89 -56.33 -4.08
CA PRO A 398 -71.17 -56.48 -5.35
C PRO A 398 -72.07 -56.87 -6.53
N SER A 399 -71.68 -56.49 -7.75
CA SER A 399 -71.46 -57.40 -8.89
C SER A 399 -71.45 -56.65 -10.22
N LYS A 400 -70.57 -57.13 -11.10
CA LYS A 400 -70.59 -56.99 -12.57
C LYS A 400 -70.26 -55.61 -13.16
N GLN A 401 -69.13 -55.63 -13.86
CA GLN A 401 -69.03 -55.35 -15.29
C GLN A 401 -68.67 -53.91 -15.67
N GLU A 402 -67.51 -53.82 -16.34
CA GLU A 402 -67.11 -52.83 -17.36
C GLU A 402 -67.17 -51.35 -16.97
N GLU A 403 -66.00 -50.75 -16.76
CA GLU A 403 -65.61 -49.38 -17.15
C GLU A 403 -64.33 -49.02 -16.36
N ASP A 404 -63.16 -49.26 -16.96
CA ASP A 404 -61.85 -48.86 -16.42
C ASP A 404 -60.98 -48.30 -17.56
N ASP A 405 -61.53 -47.31 -18.27
CA ASP A 405 -60.82 -46.58 -19.35
C ASP A 405 -60.84 -45.05 -19.17
N ASP A 406 -61.70 -44.47 -18.30
CA ASP A 406 -61.81 -43.00 -18.17
C ASP A 406 -60.84 -42.37 -17.13
N ASP A 407 -60.36 -43.14 -16.14
CA ASP A 407 -59.48 -42.60 -15.08
C ASP A 407 -57.99 -42.58 -15.51
N ASP A 408 -57.61 -43.42 -16.49
CA ASP A 408 -56.28 -43.43 -17.08
C ASP A 408 -56.10 -42.30 -18.12
N ASP A 409 -57.14 -41.95 -18.87
CA ASP A 409 -57.07 -40.87 -19.88
C ASP A 409 -56.88 -39.49 -19.22
N ALA A 410 -57.56 -39.22 -18.10
CA ALA A 410 -57.40 -37.99 -17.34
C ALA A 410 -55.98 -37.88 -16.72
N ALA A 411 -55.41 -39.01 -16.28
CA ALA A 411 -54.05 -39.06 -15.78
C ALA A 411 -53.02 -38.78 -16.89
N VAL A 412 -53.24 -39.32 -18.09
CA VAL A 412 -52.39 -39.09 -19.26
C VAL A 412 -52.48 -37.64 -19.75
N GLU A 413 -53.67 -37.03 -19.78
CA GLU A 413 -53.81 -35.61 -20.12
C GLU A 413 -53.09 -34.70 -19.12
N LYS A 414 -53.19 -35.00 -17.82
CA LYS A 414 -52.49 -34.24 -16.80
C LYS A 414 -50.98 -34.38 -16.91
N ALA A 415 -50.47 -35.56 -17.27
CA ALA A 415 -49.06 -35.78 -17.52
C ALA A 415 -48.56 -35.02 -18.77
N ARG A 416 -49.34 -35.04 -19.86
CA ARG A 416 -49.04 -34.26 -21.08
C ARG A 416 -49.05 -32.76 -20.83
N ALA A 417 -50.07 -32.25 -20.13
CA ALA A 417 -50.13 -30.84 -19.74
C ALA A 417 -48.92 -30.43 -18.87
N TRP A 418 -48.36 -31.39 -18.12
CA TRP A 418 -47.19 -31.14 -17.29
C TRP A 418 -45.86 -31.20 -18.04
N ASP A 419 -45.78 -31.97 -19.13
CA ASP A 419 -44.67 -31.89 -20.08
C ASP A 419 -44.73 -30.60 -20.91
N ASP A 420 -45.89 -30.23 -21.46
CA ASP A 420 -46.08 -28.99 -22.23
C ASP A 420 -45.68 -27.75 -21.41
N TRP A 421 -46.06 -27.72 -20.13
CA TRP A 421 -45.68 -26.62 -19.24
C TRP A 421 -44.16 -26.55 -19.02
N LYS A 422 -43.45 -27.69 -18.90
CA LYS A 422 -41.99 -27.68 -18.73
C LYS A 422 -41.26 -27.19 -19.97
N ASP A 423 -41.79 -27.48 -21.17
CA ASP A 423 -41.24 -27.00 -22.44
C ASP A 423 -41.42 -25.48 -22.58
N ASP A 424 -42.58 -24.94 -22.18
CA ASP A 424 -42.83 -23.49 -22.15
C ASP A 424 -42.02 -22.75 -21.05
N HIS A 425 -41.52 -23.47 -20.03
CA HIS A 425 -40.77 -22.92 -18.90
C HIS A 425 -39.34 -23.48 -18.82
N PRO A 426 -38.46 -23.20 -19.81
CA PRO A 426 -37.11 -23.76 -19.84
C PRO A 426 -36.32 -23.33 -18.61
N ARG A 427 -35.65 -24.30 -17.97
CA ARG A 427 -34.86 -24.07 -16.75
C ARG A 427 -33.84 -22.95 -16.98
N GLY A 428 -33.80 -21.99 -16.06
CA GLY A 428 -32.92 -20.82 -16.16
C GLY A 428 -33.48 -19.65 -16.97
N ALA A 429 -34.78 -19.67 -17.35
CA ALA A 429 -35.40 -18.57 -18.07
C ALA A 429 -35.30 -17.19 -17.38
N GLY A 430 -35.13 -17.15 -16.05
CA GLY A 430 -34.88 -15.92 -15.29
C GLY A 430 -33.44 -15.39 -15.33
N ASN A 431 -32.44 -16.23 -15.64
CA ASN A 431 -31.00 -15.86 -15.55
C ASN A 431 -30.37 -15.46 -16.89
N LYS A 432 -31.09 -15.61 -18.00
CA LYS A 432 -30.60 -15.33 -19.36
C LYS A 432 -30.44 -13.84 -19.73
N LYS A 433 -30.72 -12.90 -18.81
CA LYS A 433 -30.44 -11.46 -18.99
C LYS A 433 -29.11 -10.99 -18.39
N LEU A 434 -28.36 -11.85 -17.70
CA LEU A 434 -27.16 -11.48 -16.93
C LEU A 434 -25.83 -11.94 -17.55
N THR A 435 -25.83 -12.50 -18.76
CA THR A 435 -24.59 -12.82 -19.50
C THR A 435 -24.50 -12.00 -20.79
N PRO A 436 -23.76 -10.88 -20.81
CA PRO A 436 -23.44 -10.16 -22.03
C PRO A 436 -22.27 -10.85 -22.74
N CYS A 437 -22.60 -11.68 -23.73
CA CYS A 437 -21.66 -12.12 -24.76
C CYS A 437 -22.31 -11.82 -26.11
N GLY A 438 -21.89 -10.72 -26.72
CA GLY A 438 -22.40 -10.13 -27.96
C GLY A 438 -22.08 -8.65 -27.97
#